data_AF-A0A842Y0F8-F1
#
_entry.id   AF-A0A842Y0F8-F1
#
_cell.length_a   1.000
_cell.length_b   1.000
_cell.length_c   1.000
_cell.angle_alpha   90.00
_cell.angle_beta   90.00
_cell.angle_gamma   90.00
#
_symmetry.space_group_name_H-M   'P 1'
#
loop_
_entity.id
_entity.type
_entity.pdbx_description
1 polymer ?
#
loop_
_entity_poly.entity_id
_entity_poly.type
_entity_poly.pdbx_seq_one_letter_code
_entity_poly.pdbx_strand_id
1 'polypeptide(L)' 'MKYTIGDTVRFKVGPGEIQKGNIRFIDIDKNENIFYVNGFGGWAYKIPEKNVLSRLPKNTPSRNIGRIRSHR' A
#
# COMPACT_ATOMS: atom_id res chain seq x y z
N MET A 1 5.82 6.40 13.43
CA MET A 1 5.09 6.51 12.15
C MET A 1 4.96 5.12 11.54
N LYS A 2 3.74 4.67 11.21
CA LYS A 2 3.45 3.27 10.86
C LYS A 2 3.70 2.94 9.37
N TYR A 3 3.63 3.95 8.52
CA TYR A 3 3.75 3.83 7.06
C TYR A 3 4.86 4.72 6.54
N THR A 4 5.42 4.35 5.39
CA THR A 4 6.54 5.05 4.75
C THR A 4 6.28 5.28 3.26
N ILE A 5 6.97 6.24 2.66
CA ILE A 5 6.92 6.47 1.21
C ILE A 5 7.36 5.18 0.49
N GLY A 6 6.59 4.80 -0.53
CA GLY A 6 6.78 3.55 -1.28
C GLY A 6 6.00 2.36 -0.73
N ASP A 7 5.40 2.45 0.46
CA ASP A 7 4.51 1.39 0.95
C ASP A 7 3.26 1.29 0.07
N THR A 8 2.87 0.05 -0.25
CA THR A 8 1.58 -0.24 -0.87
C THR A 8 0.54 -0.39 0.22
N VAL A 9 -0.55 0.36 0.16
CA VAL A 9 -1.61 0.36 1.17
C VAL A 9 -2.98 0.09 0.58
N ARG A 10 -3.87 -0.51 1.37
CA ARG A 10 -5.32 -0.55 1.15
C ARG A 10 -5.96 0.58 1.94
N PHE A 11 -6.81 1.36 1.31
CA PHE A 11 -7.43 2.53 1.94
C PHE A 11 -8.87 2.74 1.47
N LYS A 12 -9.65 3.44 2.29
CA LYS A 12 -11.01 3.86 1.94
C LYS A 12 -11.00 5.21 1.24
N VAL A 13 -11.76 5.34 0.15
CA VAL A 13 -11.95 6.61 -0.58
C VAL A 13 -13.34 7.18 -0.35
N GLY A 14 -14.34 6.30 -0.18
CA GLY A 14 -15.71 6.65 0.11
C GLY A 14 -16.44 5.53 0.86
N PRO A 15 -17.76 5.65 1.04
CA PRO A 15 -18.58 4.62 1.68
C PRO A 15 -18.50 3.30 0.89
N GLY A 16 -17.83 2.30 1.44
CA GLY A 16 -17.69 0.98 0.83
C GLY A 16 -16.61 0.85 -0.26
N GLU A 17 -16.02 1.96 -0.73
CA GLU A 17 -14.99 1.90 -1.77
C GLU A 17 -13.59 1.76 -1.16
N ILE A 18 -12.97 0.60 -1.42
CA ILE A 18 -11.60 0.29 -0.98
C ILE A 18 -10.69 0.24 -2.20
N GLN A 19 -9.69 1.12 -2.21
CA GLN A 19 -8.67 1.18 -3.25
C GLN A 19 -7.33 0.66 -2.73
N LYS A 20 -6.42 0.40 -3.67
CA LYS A 20 -5.01 0.08 -3.43
C LYS A 20 -4.14 1.12 -4.10
N GLY A 21 -3.00 1.42 -3.52
CA GLY A 21 -2.07 2.38 -4.08
C GLY A 21 -0.76 2.50 -3.30
N ASN A 22 0.20 3.21 -3.88
CA ASN A 22 1.50 3.45 -3.29
C ASN A 22 1.56 4.85 -2.68
N ILE A 23 2.03 4.94 -1.44
CA ILE A 23 2.30 6.23 -0.80
C ILE A 23 3.45 6.91 -1.56
N ARG A 24 3.20 8.11 -2.08
CA ARG A 24 4.18 8.95 -2.79
C ARG A 24 4.73 10.06 -1.92
N PHE A 25 3.89 10.64 -1.07
CA PHE A 25 4.26 11.71 -0.17
C PHE A 25 3.50 11.58 1.14
N ILE A 26 4.11 12.06 2.22
CA ILE A 26 3.48 12.12 3.52
C ILE A 26 3.66 13.53 4.08
N ASP A 27 2.54 14.16 4.39
CA ASP A 27 2.50 15.43 5.08
C ASP A 27 2.28 15.16 6.57
N ILE A 28 3.22 15.63 7.39
CA ILE A 28 3.25 15.36 8.83
C ILE A 28 2.71 16.59 9.54
N ASP A 29 1.51 16.47 10.08
CA ASP A 29 0.88 17.50 10.90
C ASP A 29 0.87 17.08 12.38
N LYS A 30 0.71 18.05 13.28
CA LYS A 30 0.62 17.80 14.73
C LYS A 30 -0.62 17.00 15.12
N ASN A 31 -1.69 17.07 14.32
CA ASN A 31 -2.98 16.44 14.62
C ASN A 31 -3.18 15.12 13.85
N GLU A 32 -2.90 15.08 12.55
CA GLU A 32 -3.10 13.89 11.72
C GLU A 32 -2.18 13.87 10.50
N ASN A 33 -1.53 12.73 10.25
CA ASN A 33 -0.75 12.55 9.02
C ASN A 33 -1.65 12.42 7.80
N ILE A 34 -1.28 13.11 6.73
CA ILE A 34 -1.97 13.00 5.43
C ILE A 34 -1.07 12.28 4.43
N PHE A 35 -1.60 11.23 3.81
CA PHE A 35 -0.93 10.45 2.80
C PHE A 35 -1.42 10.82 1.40
N TYR A 36 -0.47 11.02 0.51
CA TYR A 36 -0.73 11.16 -0.92
C TYR A 36 -0.39 9.83 -1.60
N VAL A 37 -1.42 9.19 -2.13
CA VAL A 37 -1.37 7.82 -2.63
C VAL A 37 -1.71 7.79 -4.11
N ASN A 38 -0.82 7.25 -4.94
CA ASN A 38 -1.15 6.95 -6.33
C ASN A 38 -1.88 5.61 -6.38
N GLY A 39 -3.14 5.64 -6.78
CA GLY A 39 -3.93 4.45 -7.04
C GLY A 39 -3.48 3.72 -8.30
N PHE A 40 -3.80 2.42 -8.37
CA PHE A 40 -3.44 1.57 -9.50
C PHE A 40 -4.19 1.93 -10.81
N GLY A 41 -5.22 2.78 -10.73
CA GLY A 41 -5.96 3.30 -11.89
C GLY A 41 -5.43 4.62 -12.46
N GLY A 42 -4.23 5.07 -12.05
CA GLY A 42 -3.64 6.34 -12.48
C GLY A 42 -4.13 7.58 -11.73
N TRP A 43 -5.09 7.42 -10.82
CA TRP A 43 -5.61 8.48 -9.96
C TRP A 43 -4.69 8.74 -8.77
N ALA A 44 -4.59 10.00 -8.35
CA ALA A 44 -3.93 10.40 -7.12
C ALA A 44 -4.97 10.70 -6.04
N TYR A 45 -4.74 10.22 -4.82
CA TYR A 45 -5.63 10.37 -3.69
C TYR A 45 -4.92 11.05 -2.53
N LYS A 46 -5.62 11.96 -1.84
CA LYS A 46 -5.20 12.56 -0.58
C LYS A 46 -6.07 11.97 0.53
N ILE A 47 -5.47 11.21 1.45
CA ILE A 47 -6.21 10.51 2.51
C ILE A 47 -5.55 10.71 3.88
N PRO A 48 -6.34 10.82 4.96
CA PRO A 48 -5.81 10.80 6.31
C PRO A 48 -5.36 9.38 6.71
N GLU A 49 -4.45 9.27 7.68
CA GLU A 49 -3.94 7.98 8.16
C GLU A 49 -5.04 7.02 8.63
N LYS A 50 -6.12 7.53 9.25
CA LYS A 50 -7.27 6.73 9.69
C LYS A 50 -8.01 6.01 8.56
N ASN A 51 -7.88 6.49 7.32
CA ASN A 51 -8.50 5.85 6.15
C ASN A 51 -7.67 4.68 5.62
N VAL A 52 -6.43 4.49 6.10
CA VAL A 52 -5.59 3.35 5.74
C VAL A 52 -6.00 2.13 6.56
N LEU A 53 -6.43 1.09 5.85
CA LEU A 53 -6.89 -0.16 6.45
C LEU A 53 -5.72 -1.11 6.75
N SER A 54 -4.77 -1.20 5.83
CA SER A 54 -3.61 -2.09 5.98
C SER A 54 -2.48 -1.75 5.00
N ARG A 55 -1.24 -2.06 5.40
CA ARG A 55 -0.08 -2.15 4.50
C ARG A 55 -0.05 -3.53 3.86
N LEU A 56 0.12 -3.58 2.54
CA LEU A 56 0.35 -4.82 1.83
C LEU A 56 1.84 -5.18 1.85
N PRO A 57 2.19 -6.47 1.91
CA PRO A 57 3.58 -6.87 1.73
C PRO A 57 4.05 -6.37 0.37
N LYS A 58 5.26 -5.80 0.32
CA LYS A 58 5.94 -5.58 -0.96
C LYS A 58 5.98 -6.95 -1.63
N ASN A 59 5.45 -7.07 -2.86
CA ASN A 59 5.53 -8.31 -3.64
C ASN A 59 7.00 -8.74 -3.67
N THR A 60 7.39 -9.63 -2.78
CA THR A 60 8.51 -10.51 -3.03
C THR A 60 8.00 -11.37 -4.17
N PRO A 61 8.71 -11.44 -5.32
CA PRO A 61 8.31 -12.37 -6.36
C PRO A 61 8.19 -13.73 -5.67
N SER A 62 7.00 -14.34 -5.77
CA SER A 62 6.76 -15.68 -5.25
C SER A 62 7.93 -16.52 -5.72
N ARG A 63 8.80 -16.91 -4.77
CA ARG A 63 9.94 -17.75 -5.07
C ARG A 63 9.30 -19.05 -5.53
N ASN A 64 9.21 -19.24 -6.85
CA ASN A 64 8.87 -20.52 -7.45
C ASN A 64 9.95 -21.47 -6.95
N ILE A 65 9.71 -22.12 -5.81
CA ILE A 65 10.51 -23.24 -5.36
C ILE A 65 10.10 -24.38 -6.29
N GLY A 66 10.64 -24.35 -7.51
CA GLY A 66 10.69 -25.47 -8.40
C GLY A 66 11.37 -26.59 -7.63
N ARG A 67 10.54 -27.52 -7.14
CA ARG A 67 10.99 -28.73 -6.48
C ARG A 67 11.64 -29.60 -7.55
N ILE A 68 12.91 -29.35 -7.85
CA ILE A 68 13.74 -30.24 -8.67
C ILE A 68 13.80 -31.57 -7.92
N ARG A 69 13.02 -32.55 -8.37
CA ARG A 69 13.21 -33.94 -7.95
C ARG A 69 14.42 -34.47 -8.72
N SER A 70 15.56 -34.49 -8.02
CA SER A 70 16.77 -35.18 -8.45
C SER A 70 16.48 -36.67 -8.66
N HIS A 71 17.06 -37.20 -9.73
CA HIS A 71 16.99 -38.59 -10.16
C HIS A 71 17.47 -39.56 -9.08
N ARG A 72 16.85 -40.74 -9.04
CA ARG A 72 17.54 -42.01 -8.84
C ARG A 72 16.81 -43.13 -9.58
#